data_AF-E6YSE7-F1
#
_entry.id   AF-E6YSE7-F1
#
_cell.length_a   1.000
_cell.length_b   1.000
_cell.length_c   1.000
_cell.angle_alpha   90.00
_cell.angle_beta   90.00
_cell.angle_gamma   90.00
#
_symmetry.space_group_name_H-M   'P 1'
#
loop_
_entity.id
_entity.type
_entity.pdbx_description
1 polymer ?
#
loop_
_entity_poly.entity_id
_entity_poly.type
_entity_poly.pdbx_seq_one_letter_code
_entity_poly.pdbx_strand_id
1 'polypeptide(L)'
;MIYIAKFIVLLSTLILFGCTNVDNLDQYDALYEKYVSKKYEDSEHFEKMQKASAYIYSRGYDNFFSRFHLVRHRHILMIVCGRYANLLQGDYNKEMAWANLPTHIHTLRHNYNWKKDIFVLAQNTSNDLTNPMFKHAKKFLNSPNGMNPKTQIADLISTIDAAITMPSYSELIKKVPQFCTDIQRVYNIMESL
;
A
#
# COMPACT_ATOMS: atom_id res chain seq x y z
N MET A 1 -37.34 -13.62 42.96
CA MET A 1 -35.94 -13.12 42.96
C MET A 1 -35.22 -13.78 41.80
N ILE A 2 -35.44 -13.28 40.58
CA ILE A 2 -34.56 -12.39 39.79
C ILE A 2 -33.24 -13.09 39.39
N TYR A 3 -33.18 -13.33 38.08
CA TYR A 3 -32.19 -14.02 37.25
C TYR A 3 -30.74 -13.55 37.47
N ILE A 4 -29.86 -14.49 37.80
CA ILE A 4 -28.40 -14.36 37.60
C ILE A 4 -28.03 -15.25 36.41
N ALA A 5 -28.21 -14.73 35.20
CA ALA A 5 -27.61 -15.28 34.00
C ALA A 5 -27.70 -14.23 32.90
N LYS A 6 -26.65 -13.42 32.74
CA LYS A 6 -26.30 -12.66 31.52
C LYS A 6 -25.20 -11.66 31.86
N PHE A 7 -23.93 -12.08 31.89
CA PHE A 7 -22.83 -11.15 31.61
C PHE A 7 -21.49 -11.87 31.33
N ILE A 8 -21.47 -12.93 30.52
CA ILE A 8 -20.21 -13.50 30.00
C ILE A 8 -20.41 -13.96 28.55
N VAL A 9 -20.69 -13.04 27.62
CA VAL A 9 -20.59 -13.34 26.16
C VAL A 9 -19.94 -12.19 25.36
N LEU A 10 -19.74 -11.00 25.93
CA LEU A 10 -19.24 -9.85 25.16
C LEU A 10 -17.72 -9.66 25.12
N LEU A 11 -16.93 -10.55 25.73
CA LEU A 11 -15.46 -10.45 25.73
C LEU A 11 -14.75 -11.39 24.74
N SER A 12 -15.49 -12.22 24.00
CA SER A 12 -14.90 -13.25 23.13
C SER A 12 -14.68 -12.79 21.68
N THR A 13 -15.28 -11.68 21.26
CA THR A 13 -15.12 -11.15 19.89
C THR A 13 -13.99 -10.13 19.74
N LEU A 14 -13.46 -9.59 20.84
CA LEU A 14 -12.40 -8.58 20.81
C LEU A 14 -10.97 -9.15 20.77
N ILE A 15 -10.79 -10.46 20.96
CA ILE A 15 -9.45 -11.05 21.20
C ILE A 15 -8.80 -11.67 19.95
N LEU A 16 -9.52 -11.89 18.84
CA LEU A 16 -8.95 -12.56 17.66
C LEU A 16 -8.24 -11.64 16.64
N PHE A 17 -8.32 -10.31 16.79
CA PHE A 17 -7.67 -9.37 15.85
C PHE A 17 -6.28 -8.90 16.28
N GLY A 18 -5.84 -9.25 17.49
CA GLY A 18 -4.52 -8.89 18.04
C GLY A 18 -3.39 -9.73 17.46
N CYS A 19 -3.57 -11.05 17.40
CA CYS A 19 -2.47 -12.02 17.21
C CYS A 19 -2.47 -12.74 15.86
N THR A 20 -3.00 -12.14 14.79
CA THR A 20 -2.70 -12.62 13.43
C THR A 20 -1.33 -12.10 13.02
N ASN A 21 -0.35 -13.00 13.01
CA ASN A 21 0.95 -12.79 12.37
C ASN A 21 0.71 -12.62 10.86
N VAL A 22 1.31 -11.58 10.29
CA VAL A 22 1.27 -11.30 8.85
C VAL A 22 2.70 -11.06 8.42
N ASP A 23 3.49 -12.12 8.42
CA ASP A 23 4.92 -12.06 8.18
C ASP A 23 5.27 -12.29 6.70
N ASN A 24 4.35 -12.85 5.92
CA ASN A 24 4.52 -13.10 4.49
C ASN A 24 3.24 -12.82 3.68
N LEU A 25 3.34 -12.92 2.35
CA LEU A 25 2.22 -12.66 1.45
C LEU A 25 1.12 -13.72 1.55
N ASP A 26 1.45 -14.99 1.76
CA ASP A 26 0.44 -16.05 1.87
C ASP A 26 -0.50 -15.82 3.07
N GLN A 27 0.06 -15.37 4.19
CA GLN A 27 -0.72 -15.00 5.38
C GLN A 27 -1.58 -13.76 5.13
N TYR A 28 -1.04 -12.77 4.41
CA TYR A 28 -1.83 -11.60 3.99
C TYR A 28 -2.98 -12.02 3.06
N ASP A 29 -2.71 -12.92 2.11
CA ASP A 29 -3.68 -13.41 1.13
C ASP A 29 -4.80 -14.22 1.79
N ALA A 30 -4.47 -15.05 2.79
CA ALA A 30 -5.47 -15.76 3.57
C ALA A 30 -6.42 -14.80 4.34
N LEU A 31 -5.91 -13.64 4.77
CA LEU A 31 -6.73 -12.60 5.40
C LEU A 31 -7.55 -11.83 4.35
N TYR A 32 -6.98 -11.61 3.17
CA TYR A 32 -7.69 -11.01 2.04
C TYR A 32 -8.90 -11.86 1.61
N GLU A 33 -8.76 -13.17 1.50
CA GLU A 33 -9.90 -14.06 1.15
C GLU A 33 -11.03 -14.01 2.19
N LYS A 34 -10.67 -13.91 3.48
CA LYS A 34 -11.64 -13.70 4.57
C LYS A 34 -12.31 -12.33 4.52
N TYR A 35 -11.59 -11.31 4.06
CA TYR A 35 -12.13 -9.98 3.87
C TYR A 35 -13.10 -9.95 2.68
N VAL A 36 -12.72 -10.54 1.56
CA VAL A 36 -13.54 -10.60 0.34
C VAL A 36 -14.86 -11.31 0.62
N SER A 37 -14.82 -12.50 1.22
CA SER A 37 -16.03 -13.28 1.52
C SER A 37 -17.01 -12.61 2.50
N LYS A 38 -16.56 -11.59 3.24
CA LYS A 38 -17.42 -10.79 4.14
C LYS A 38 -17.91 -9.49 3.51
N LYS A 39 -17.16 -8.93 2.57
CA LYS A 39 -17.42 -7.60 2.03
C LYS A 39 -18.30 -7.64 0.79
N TYR A 40 -18.09 -8.62 -0.09
CA TYR A 40 -18.74 -8.68 -1.38
C TYR A 40 -19.80 -9.77 -1.39
N GLU A 41 -20.89 -9.51 -2.11
CA GLU A 41 -21.93 -10.50 -2.41
C GLU A 41 -21.63 -11.23 -3.73
N ASP A 42 -21.92 -12.53 -3.79
CA ASP A 42 -21.93 -13.36 -5.00
C ASP A 42 -20.81 -13.04 -6.04
N SER A 43 -21.18 -12.57 -7.24
CA SER A 43 -20.28 -12.29 -8.37
C SER A 43 -19.67 -10.89 -8.35
N GLU A 44 -20.07 -10.02 -7.41
CA GLU A 44 -19.66 -8.60 -7.38
C GLU A 44 -18.14 -8.47 -7.29
N HIS A 45 -17.52 -9.27 -6.43
CA HIS A 45 -16.06 -9.30 -6.28
C HIS A 45 -15.38 -9.67 -7.60
N PHE A 46 -15.89 -10.69 -8.28
CA PHE A 46 -15.33 -11.19 -9.52
C PHE A 46 -15.41 -10.14 -10.64
N GLU A 47 -16.55 -9.47 -10.78
CA GLU A 47 -16.75 -8.40 -11.77
C GLU A 47 -15.83 -7.20 -11.52
N LYS A 48 -15.75 -6.74 -10.25
CA LYS A 48 -14.85 -5.65 -9.87
C LYS A 48 -13.38 -6.04 -10.10
N MET A 49 -13.02 -7.27 -9.78
CA MET A 49 -11.68 -7.83 -9.97
C MET A 49 -11.30 -7.87 -11.46
N GLN A 50 -12.20 -8.31 -12.34
CA GLN A 50 -11.97 -8.28 -13.79
C GLN A 50 -11.79 -6.85 -14.30
N LYS A 51 -12.70 -5.94 -13.94
CA LYS A 51 -12.66 -4.54 -14.35
C LYS A 51 -11.37 -3.85 -13.91
N ALA A 52 -10.97 -4.04 -12.65
CA ALA A 52 -9.74 -3.47 -12.11
C ALA A 52 -8.49 -4.07 -12.76
N SER A 53 -8.49 -5.37 -13.04
CA SER A 53 -7.37 -6.05 -13.72
C SER A 53 -7.21 -5.55 -15.15
N ALA A 54 -8.30 -5.49 -15.92
CA ALA A 54 -8.30 -4.94 -17.27
C ALA A 54 -7.79 -3.49 -17.29
N TYR A 55 -8.17 -2.69 -16.29
CA TYR A 55 -7.70 -1.32 -16.15
C TYR A 55 -6.19 -1.22 -15.92
N ILE A 56 -5.65 -1.94 -14.94
CA ILE A 56 -4.26 -1.72 -14.51
C ILE A 56 -3.24 -2.41 -15.43
N TYR A 57 -3.54 -3.61 -15.92
CA TYR A 57 -2.61 -4.37 -16.75
C TYR A 57 -2.55 -3.84 -18.20
N SER A 58 -3.60 -3.18 -18.68
CA SER A 58 -3.55 -2.47 -19.98
C SER A 58 -2.58 -1.27 -20.01
N ARG A 59 -2.02 -0.87 -18.87
CA ARG A 59 -1.08 0.25 -18.75
C ARG A 59 0.40 -0.15 -18.69
N GLY A 60 0.69 -1.44 -18.84
CA GLY A 60 2.08 -1.95 -18.92
C GLY A 60 2.81 -1.94 -17.59
N TYR A 61 2.10 -2.23 -16.50
CA TYR A 61 2.66 -2.32 -15.14
C TYR A 61 3.02 -3.75 -14.71
N ASP A 62 3.03 -4.71 -15.63
CA ASP A 62 3.16 -6.15 -15.33
C ASP A 62 4.37 -6.48 -14.44
N ASN A 63 5.46 -5.72 -14.58
CA ASN A 63 6.69 -5.92 -13.82
C ASN A 63 7.04 -4.76 -12.86
N PHE A 64 6.16 -3.79 -12.67
CA PHE A 64 6.48 -2.58 -11.89
C PHE A 64 6.65 -2.89 -10.39
N PHE A 65 5.87 -3.84 -9.88
CA PHE A 65 6.03 -4.47 -8.58
C PHE A 65 5.83 -5.97 -8.73
N SER A 66 6.82 -6.66 -9.32
CA SER A 66 6.73 -8.10 -9.68
C SER A 66 6.34 -9.03 -8.53
N ARG A 67 6.58 -8.60 -7.28
CA ARG A 67 6.19 -9.34 -6.07
C ARG A 67 4.67 -9.28 -5.77
N PHE A 68 3.95 -8.31 -6.31
CA PHE A 68 2.57 -8.04 -5.93
C PHE A 68 1.58 -8.18 -7.10
N HIS A 69 0.47 -8.87 -6.86
CA HIS A 69 -0.69 -8.78 -7.73
C HIS A 69 -1.35 -7.40 -7.55
N LEU A 70 -1.39 -6.58 -8.60
CA LEU A 70 -1.70 -5.14 -8.50
C LEU A 70 -3.10 -4.84 -7.96
N VAL A 71 -4.08 -5.70 -8.24
CA VAL A 71 -5.45 -5.55 -7.72
C VAL A 71 -5.66 -6.23 -6.37
N ARG A 72 -5.20 -7.47 -6.18
CA ARG A 72 -5.33 -8.21 -4.91
C ARG A 72 -4.59 -7.50 -3.77
N HIS A 73 -3.39 -7.00 -4.04
CA HIS A 73 -2.52 -6.36 -3.04
C HIS A 73 -2.65 -4.82 -3.04
N ARG A 74 -3.75 -4.29 -3.58
CA ARG A 74 -3.98 -2.84 -3.68
C ARG A 74 -3.80 -2.09 -2.34
N HIS A 75 -4.20 -2.66 -1.20
CA HIS A 75 -4.03 -2.01 0.11
C HIS A 75 -2.55 -1.86 0.50
N ILE A 76 -1.71 -2.86 0.18
CA ILE A 76 -0.25 -2.78 0.33
C ILE A 76 0.30 -1.67 -0.57
N LEU A 77 -0.08 -1.66 -1.84
CA LEU A 77 0.40 -0.68 -2.82
C LEU A 77 -0.04 0.75 -2.49
N MET A 78 -1.24 0.91 -1.95
CA MET A 78 -1.75 2.19 -1.44
C MET A 78 -0.91 2.72 -0.27
N ILE A 79 -0.47 1.88 0.67
CA ILE A 79 0.46 2.30 1.74
C ILE A 79 1.82 2.68 1.14
N VAL A 80 2.35 1.88 0.21
CA VAL A 80 3.62 2.17 -0.49
C VAL A 80 3.54 3.53 -1.17
N CYS A 81 2.47 3.81 -1.92
CA CYS A 81 2.24 5.11 -2.54
C CYS A 81 2.08 6.25 -1.53
N GLY A 82 1.34 6.03 -0.44
CA GLY A 82 1.16 7.01 0.63
C GLY A 82 2.48 7.41 1.31
N ARG A 83 3.44 6.50 1.41
CA ARG A 83 4.77 6.81 1.98
C ARG A 83 5.57 7.80 1.14
N TYR A 84 5.31 7.92 -0.17
CA TYR A 84 5.93 8.98 -0.97
C TYR A 84 5.42 10.38 -0.59
N ALA A 85 4.18 10.50 -0.08
CA ALA A 85 3.72 11.75 0.51
C ALA A 85 4.55 12.11 1.75
N ASN A 86 4.77 11.15 2.66
CA ASN A 86 5.60 11.32 3.86
C ASN A 86 7.04 11.72 3.48
N LEU A 87 7.63 11.05 2.47
CA LEU A 87 8.95 11.40 1.93
C LEU A 87 8.98 12.86 1.47
N LEU A 88 8.05 13.27 0.62
CA LEU A 88 8.02 14.62 0.07
C LEU A 88 7.68 15.68 1.13
N GLN A 89 7.09 15.30 2.26
CA GLN A 89 6.86 16.16 3.42
C GLN A 89 8.10 16.29 4.31
N GLY A 90 9.09 15.41 4.13
CA GLY A 90 10.33 15.40 4.90
C GLY A 90 10.25 14.58 6.19
N ASP A 91 9.20 13.77 6.37
CA ASP A 91 8.94 13.02 7.61
C ASP A 91 10.08 12.06 7.96
N TYR A 92 10.81 11.58 6.94
CA TYR A 92 11.93 10.65 7.10
C TYR A 92 13.28 11.35 7.30
N ASN A 93 13.38 12.68 7.19
CA ASN A 93 14.66 13.40 7.19
C ASN A 93 15.49 13.16 8.46
N LYS A 94 14.83 13.08 9.62
CA LYS A 94 15.50 12.84 10.90
C LYS A 94 15.96 11.39 11.04
N GLU A 95 15.09 10.44 10.70
CA GLU A 95 15.37 9.00 10.85
C GLU A 95 16.40 8.51 9.82
N MET A 96 16.44 9.13 8.64
CA MET A 96 17.29 8.76 7.52
C MET A 96 18.29 9.86 7.16
N ALA A 97 18.85 10.53 8.17
CA ALA A 97 19.81 11.62 7.97
C ALA A 97 21.02 11.22 7.11
N TRP A 98 21.43 9.93 7.17
CA TRP A 98 22.50 9.35 6.36
C TRP A 98 22.23 9.41 4.84
N ALA A 99 20.97 9.51 4.43
CA ALA A 99 20.57 9.36 3.03
C ALA A 99 20.45 10.70 2.28
N ASN A 100 20.78 11.83 2.92
CA ASN A 100 20.67 13.18 2.36
C ASN A 100 19.34 13.41 1.62
N LEU A 101 18.23 13.06 2.28
CA LEU A 101 16.88 13.12 1.69
C LEU A 101 16.51 14.49 1.09
N PRO A 102 16.90 15.65 1.64
CA PRO A 102 16.57 16.94 1.03
C PRO A 102 17.03 17.08 -0.43
N THR A 103 18.24 16.59 -0.76
CA THR A 103 18.74 16.60 -2.15
C THR A 103 17.91 15.67 -3.04
N HIS A 104 17.62 14.45 -2.58
CA HIS A 104 16.81 13.49 -3.35
C HIS A 104 15.36 13.98 -3.55
N ILE A 105 14.76 14.59 -2.54
CA ILE A 105 13.43 15.21 -2.62
C ILE A 105 13.44 16.36 -3.64
N HIS A 106 14.49 17.17 -3.65
CA HIS A 106 14.67 18.22 -4.66
C HIS A 106 14.72 17.61 -6.07
N THR A 107 15.53 16.58 -6.28
CA THR A 107 15.61 15.86 -7.57
C THR A 107 14.25 15.29 -7.99
N LEU A 108 13.52 14.62 -7.09
CA LEU A 108 12.18 14.09 -7.36
C LEU A 108 11.22 15.18 -7.83
N ARG A 109 11.23 16.34 -7.15
CA ARG A 109 10.34 17.46 -7.49
C ARG A 109 10.71 18.14 -8.79
N HIS A 110 12.00 18.42 -9.02
CA HIS A 110 12.43 19.25 -10.15
C HIS A 110 12.72 18.45 -11.42
N ASN A 111 13.38 17.30 -11.29
CA ASN A 111 13.81 16.52 -12.46
C ASN A 111 12.74 15.51 -12.89
N TYR A 112 11.96 15.02 -11.93
CA TYR A 112 10.93 14.00 -12.16
C TYR A 112 9.50 14.52 -12.00
N ASN A 113 9.32 15.80 -11.67
CA ASN A 113 8.01 16.45 -11.51
C ASN A 113 7.08 15.72 -10.52
N TRP A 114 7.65 15.10 -9.48
CA TRP A 114 6.84 14.49 -8.43
C TRP A 114 6.13 15.59 -7.63
N LYS A 115 4.80 15.53 -7.61
CA LYS A 115 3.97 16.44 -6.83
C LYS A 115 3.38 15.70 -5.63
N LYS A 116 3.41 16.35 -4.47
CA LYS A 116 2.98 15.77 -3.19
C LYS A 116 1.51 15.33 -3.23
N ASP A 117 0.65 16.17 -3.79
CA ASP A 117 -0.79 15.96 -3.91
C ASP A 117 -1.17 14.64 -4.60
N ILE A 118 -0.36 14.17 -5.55
CA ILE A 118 -0.53 12.87 -6.21
C ILE A 118 -0.55 11.72 -5.20
N PHE A 119 0.25 11.82 -4.13
CA PHE A 119 0.43 10.75 -3.15
C PHE A 119 -0.43 10.94 -1.89
N VAL A 120 -0.90 12.16 -1.61
CA VAL A 120 -1.66 12.49 -0.40
C VAL A 120 -2.97 11.71 -0.31
N LEU A 121 -3.64 11.46 -1.44
CA LEU A 121 -4.87 10.67 -1.42
C LEU A 121 -4.60 9.23 -0.96
N ALA A 122 -3.52 8.61 -1.43
CA ALA A 122 -3.10 7.28 -0.99
C ALA A 122 -2.68 7.27 0.49
N GLN A 123 -1.99 8.32 0.95
CA GLN A 123 -1.64 8.52 2.37
C GLN A 123 -2.90 8.57 3.25
N ASN A 124 -3.86 9.42 2.90
CA ASN A 124 -5.10 9.59 3.66
C ASN A 124 -5.93 8.29 3.67
N THR A 125 -6.11 7.68 2.49
CA THR A 125 -6.88 6.44 2.36
C THR A 125 -6.24 5.29 3.15
N SER A 126 -4.91 5.14 3.09
CA SER A 126 -4.21 4.07 3.82
C SER A 126 -4.10 4.31 5.33
N ASN A 127 -4.38 5.53 5.79
CA ASN A 127 -4.49 5.87 7.20
C ASN A 127 -5.89 5.66 7.77
N ASP A 128 -6.90 5.51 6.92
CA ASP A 128 -8.23 5.09 7.33
C ASP A 128 -8.20 3.61 7.74
N LEU A 129 -8.30 3.36 9.05
CA LEU A 129 -8.27 2.02 9.63
C LEU A 129 -9.66 1.35 9.68
N THR A 130 -10.71 1.98 9.13
CA THR A 130 -12.02 1.33 8.99
C THR A 130 -11.97 0.13 8.04
N ASN A 131 -11.07 0.16 7.05
CA ASN A 131 -10.77 -0.99 6.22
C ASN A 131 -9.70 -1.87 6.90
N PRO A 132 -10.04 -3.08 7.39
CA PRO A 132 -9.11 -3.93 8.14
C PRO A 132 -7.90 -4.38 7.30
N MET A 133 -8.02 -4.38 5.96
CA MET A 133 -6.90 -4.76 5.09
C MET A 133 -5.73 -3.77 5.18
N PHE A 134 -5.96 -2.49 5.47
CA PHE A 134 -4.84 -1.56 5.72
C PHE A 134 -4.07 -1.92 6.99
N LYS A 135 -4.73 -2.40 8.04
CA LYS A 135 -4.06 -2.88 9.25
C LYS A 135 -3.18 -4.10 8.96
N HIS A 136 -3.70 -5.06 8.19
CA HIS A 136 -2.95 -6.25 7.79
C HIS A 136 -1.80 -5.92 6.84
N ALA A 137 -2.01 -5.02 5.88
CA ALA A 137 -0.97 -4.56 4.97
C ALA A 137 0.14 -3.79 5.71
N LYS A 138 -0.19 -2.96 6.70
CA LYS A 138 0.81 -2.29 7.58
C LYS A 138 1.62 -3.31 8.38
N LYS A 139 0.98 -4.34 8.95
CA LYS A 139 1.67 -5.45 9.62
C LYS A 139 2.64 -6.16 8.68
N PHE A 140 2.18 -6.56 7.50
CA PHE A 140 3.01 -7.19 6.47
C PHE A 140 4.20 -6.33 6.06
N LEU A 141 3.97 -5.06 5.73
CA LEU A 141 5.03 -4.16 5.28
C LEU A 141 6.10 -3.92 6.36
N ASN A 142 5.77 -4.08 7.64
CA ASN A 142 6.72 -3.93 8.74
C ASN A 142 7.31 -5.27 9.22
N SER A 143 6.93 -6.39 8.61
CA SER A 143 7.51 -7.70 8.92
C SER A 143 8.91 -7.86 8.30
N PRO A 144 9.69 -8.89 8.69
CA PRO A 144 11.00 -9.16 8.08
C PRO A 144 10.96 -9.41 6.57
N ASN A 145 9.86 -9.98 6.06
CA ASN A 145 9.68 -10.15 4.62
C ASN A 145 8.95 -8.96 3.99
N GLY A 146 8.57 -7.95 4.76
CA GLY A 146 7.91 -6.75 4.27
C GLY A 146 8.88 -5.80 3.56
N MET A 147 8.32 -4.73 3.00
CA MET A 147 9.08 -3.56 2.59
C MET A 147 8.77 -2.44 3.58
N ASN A 148 9.58 -2.31 4.63
CA ASN A 148 9.37 -1.26 5.64
C ASN A 148 9.68 0.14 5.03
N PRO A 149 9.28 1.25 5.67
CA PRO A 149 9.50 2.59 5.12
C PRO A 149 10.96 2.87 4.80
N LYS A 150 11.89 2.53 5.71
CA LYS A 150 13.32 2.76 5.53
C LYS A 150 13.87 2.02 4.31
N THR A 151 13.52 0.75 4.14
CA THR A 151 13.92 -0.05 2.98
C THR A 151 13.36 0.53 1.69
N GLN A 152 12.05 0.84 1.65
CA GLN A 152 11.43 1.43 0.46
C GLN A 152 12.12 2.74 0.02
N ILE A 153 12.38 3.64 0.96
CA ILE A 153 13.00 4.94 0.67
C ILE A 153 14.47 4.76 0.27
N ALA A 154 15.21 3.84 0.90
CA ALA A 154 16.58 3.52 0.52
C ALA A 154 16.66 2.96 -0.91
N ASP A 155 15.76 2.06 -1.29
CA ASP A 155 15.69 1.49 -2.65
C ASP A 155 15.39 2.58 -3.69
N LEU A 156 14.49 3.52 -3.37
CA LEU A 156 14.21 4.67 -4.24
C LEU A 156 15.44 5.56 -4.42
N ILE A 157 16.20 5.83 -3.35
CA ILE A 157 17.43 6.63 -3.43
C ILE A 157 18.47 5.95 -4.30
N SER A 158 18.71 4.66 -4.06
CA SER A 158 19.61 3.87 -4.91
C SER A 158 19.18 3.89 -6.38
N THR A 159 17.88 3.93 -6.64
CA THR A 159 17.32 4.04 -7.99
C THR A 159 17.56 5.41 -8.62
N ILE A 160 17.43 6.50 -7.85
CA ILE A 160 17.75 7.87 -8.28
C ILE A 160 19.24 7.99 -8.62
N ASP A 161 20.11 7.47 -7.77
CA ASP A 161 21.56 7.51 -7.98
C ASP A 161 21.97 6.69 -9.21
N ALA A 162 21.39 5.50 -9.39
CA ALA A 162 21.62 4.67 -10.57
C ALA A 162 21.15 5.36 -11.86
N ALA A 163 20.08 6.17 -11.80
CA ALA A 163 19.55 6.88 -12.96
C ALA A 163 20.53 7.91 -13.54
N ILE A 164 21.57 8.32 -12.80
CA ILE A 164 22.64 9.20 -13.29
C ILE A 164 23.43 8.53 -14.42
N THR A 165 23.67 7.22 -14.31
CA THR A 165 24.49 6.45 -15.28
C THR A 165 23.65 5.49 -16.12
N MET A 166 22.42 5.19 -15.72
CA MET A 166 21.54 4.23 -16.37
C MET A 166 20.17 4.84 -16.65
N PRO A 167 19.93 5.38 -17.86
CA PRO A 167 18.70 6.11 -18.21
C PRO A 167 17.40 5.31 -18.01
N SER A 168 17.43 3.97 -18.06
CA SER A 168 16.27 3.12 -17.81
C SER A 168 15.65 3.32 -16.42
N TYR A 169 16.46 3.60 -15.39
CA TYR A 169 15.95 3.87 -14.04
C TYR A 169 15.23 5.23 -13.96
N SER A 170 15.64 6.21 -14.77
CA SER A 170 14.93 7.49 -14.91
C SER A 170 13.47 7.29 -15.35
N GLU A 171 13.26 6.39 -16.31
CA GLU A 171 11.92 6.07 -16.81
C GLU A 171 11.06 5.34 -15.76
N LEU A 172 11.67 4.54 -14.88
CA LEU A 172 10.96 3.94 -13.74
C LEU A 172 10.49 5.02 -12.76
N ILE A 173 11.37 5.94 -12.36
CA ILE A 173 11.05 7.02 -11.41
C ILE A 173 9.92 7.91 -11.94
N LYS A 174 9.94 8.24 -13.24
CA LYS A 174 8.89 9.04 -13.89
C LYS A 174 7.51 8.36 -13.89
N LYS A 175 7.46 7.03 -13.90
CA LYS A 175 6.20 6.26 -13.93
C LYS A 175 5.52 6.15 -12.58
N VAL A 176 6.25 6.30 -11.47
CA VAL A 176 5.72 6.12 -10.10
C VAL A 176 4.48 6.98 -9.79
N PRO A 177 4.43 8.29 -10.10
CA PRO A 177 3.25 9.11 -9.80
C PRO A 177 1.99 8.63 -10.55
N GLN A 178 2.14 8.28 -11.82
CA GLN A 178 1.03 7.75 -12.63
C GLN A 178 0.58 6.39 -12.12
N PHE A 179 1.51 5.50 -11.78
CA PHE A 179 1.21 4.22 -11.15
C PHE A 179 0.39 4.39 -9.87
N CYS A 180 0.79 5.31 -8.98
CA CYS A 180 0.07 5.54 -7.73
C CYS A 180 -1.35 6.09 -7.97
N THR A 181 -1.53 6.94 -8.98
CA THR A 181 -2.85 7.40 -9.42
C THR A 181 -3.71 6.23 -9.93
N ASP A 182 -3.11 5.33 -10.70
CA ASP A 182 -3.80 4.17 -11.26
C ASP A 182 -4.14 3.13 -10.18
N ILE A 183 -3.29 2.93 -9.18
CA ILE A 183 -3.59 2.11 -8.00
C ILE A 183 -4.73 2.71 -7.16
N GLN A 184 -4.78 4.03 -7.01
CA GLN A 184 -5.93 4.67 -6.37
C GLN A 184 -7.23 4.36 -7.13
N ARG A 185 -7.19 4.38 -8.47
CA ARG A 185 -8.36 4.03 -9.28
C ARG A 185 -8.74 2.56 -9.16
N VAL A 186 -7.76 1.65 -9.11
CA VAL A 186 -7.98 0.23 -8.78
C VAL A 186 -8.66 0.09 -7.42
N TYR A 187 -8.17 0.80 -6.40
CA TYR A 187 -8.80 0.84 -5.08
C TYR A 187 -10.26 1.29 -5.18
N ASN A 188 -10.53 2.39 -5.87
CA ASN A 188 -11.88 2.91 -6.03
C ASN A 188 -12.80 1.93 -6.77
N ILE A 189 -12.34 1.26 -7.83
CA ILE A 189 -13.12 0.23 -8.55
C ILE A 189 -13.51 -0.92 -7.60
N MET A 190 -12.58 -1.35 -6.76
CA MET A 190 -12.81 -2.47 -5.84
C MET A 190 -13.64 -2.07 -4.62
N GLU A 191 -13.60 -0.80 -4.20
CA GLU A 191 -14.12 -0.38 -2.89
C GLU A 191 -15.36 0.53 -2.97
N SER A 192 -15.69 1.08 -4.16
CA SER A 192 -16.99 1.73 -4.39
C SER A 192 -18.11 0.72 -4.18
N LEU A 193 -19.20 1.09 -3.50
CA LEU A 193 -20.43 0.30 -3.45
C LEU A 193 -21.10 0.34 -4.83
#